data_AF-A0AAW9IHZ0-F1
#
_entry.id   AF-A0AAW9IHZ0-F1
#
_cell.length_a   1.000
_cell.length_b   1.000
_cell.length_c   1.000
_cell.angle_alpha   90.00
_cell.angle_beta   90.00
_cell.angle_gamma   90.00
#
_symmetry.space_group_name_H-M   'P 1'
#
loop_
_entity.id
_entity.type
_entity.pdbx_description
1 polymer ?
#
loop_
_entity_poly.entity_id
_entity_poly.type
_entity_poly.pdbx_seq_one_letter_code
_entity_poly.pdbx_strand_id
1 'polypeptide(L)'
;LMICYFMMIGGSILIDDIIKLKAQKVLKRTISTGNSDKVILGSLYLSAFILQSIVSSLTLLIALKIFKVPNYNLGEGILVITLCSLMTTSLIVATTRWLKHPTIASLAVVVFGLLSFGVGILGSGLQEFDNVPQ
;
A
#
# COMPACT_ATOMS: atom_id res chain seq x y z
N LEU A 1 -3.08 11.18 -6.96
CA LEU A 1 -4.13 10.22 -6.54
C LEU A 1 -3.97 8.83 -7.16
N MET A 2 -3.73 8.68 -8.48
CA MET A 2 -3.54 7.35 -9.11
C MET A 2 -2.40 6.49 -8.52
N ILE A 3 -1.32 7.14 -8.06
CA ILE A 3 -0.19 6.50 -7.35
C ILE A 3 -0.65 5.68 -6.13
N CYS A 4 -1.70 6.13 -5.43
CA CYS A 4 -2.23 5.46 -4.25
C CYS A 4 -2.83 4.08 -4.58
N TYR A 5 -3.52 3.96 -5.72
CA TYR A 5 -4.11 2.70 -6.16
C TYR A 5 -3.05 1.71 -6.63
N PHE A 6 -2.04 2.17 -7.37
CA PHE A 6 -0.92 1.32 -7.78
C PHE A 6 -0.10 0.83 -6.58
N MET A 7 0.08 1.69 -5.58
CA MET A 7 0.71 1.33 -4.32
C MET A 7 -0.09 0.23 -3.59
N MET A 8 -1.42 0.29 -3.60
CA MET A 8 -2.28 -0.74 -2.99
C MET A 8 -2.22 -2.07 -3.75
N ILE A 9 -2.23 -2.05 -5.08
CA ILE A 9 -2.11 -3.26 -5.92
C ILE A 9 -0.71 -3.90 -5.74
N GLY A 10 0.34 -3.08 -5.69
CA GLY A 10 1.71 -3.54 -5.44
C GLY A 10 1.93 -4.15 -4.05
N GLY A 11 1.07 -3.82 -3.08
CA GLY A 11 1.08 -4.42 -1.75
C GLY A 11 0.82 -5.94 -1.75
N SER A 12 0.27 -6.48 -2.83
CA SER A 12 0.05 -7.93 -2.98
C SER A 12 1.35 -8.74 -3.01
N ILE A 13 2.43 -8.15 -3.53
CA ILE A 13 3.78 -8.76 -3.55
C ILE A 13 4.33 -8.84 -2.13
N LEU A 14 4.16 -7.77 -1.33
CA LEU A 14 4.56 -7.76 0.08
C LEU A 14 3.83 -8.84 0.89
N ILE A 15 2.56 -9.11 0.60
CA ILE A 15 1.79 -10.16 1.28
C ILE A 15 2.35 -11.55 1.01
N ASP A 16 2.66 -11.83 -0.24
CA ASP A 16 3.18 -13.13 -0.66
C ASP A 16 4.53 -13.41 0.02
N ASP A 17 5.43 -12.42 0.04
CA ASP A 17 6.73 -12.50 0.72
C ASP A 17 6.58 -12.68 2.24
N ILE A 18 5.67 -11.95 2.88
CA ILE A 18 5.42 -12.07 4.33
C ILE A 18 4.89 -13.46 4.71
N ILE A 19 3.95 -13.99 3.93
CA ILE A 19 3.38 -15.31 4.17
C ILE A 19 4.42 -16.40 3.90
N LYS A 20 5.25 -16.26 2.85
CA LYS A 20 6.38 -17.16 2.57
C LYS A 20 7.43 -17.12 3.68
N LEU A 21 7.82 -15.95 4.17
CA LEU A 21 8.76 -15.80 5.29
C LEU A 21 8.23 -16.45 6.58
N LYS A 22 6.92 -16.35 6.82
CA LYS A 22 6.23 -17.04 7.92
C LYS A 22 6.22 -18.57 7.72
N ALA A 23 6.01 -19.05 6.50
CA ALA A 23 5.93 -20.47 6.16
C ALA A 23 7.29 -21.18 6.15
N GLN A 24 8.35 -20.51 5.69
CA GLN A 24 9.68 -21.11 5.52
C GLN A 24 10.46 -21.34 6.83
N LYS A 25 9.90 -21.04 8.01
CA LYS A 25 10.59 -21.19 9.32
C LYS A 25 12.00 -20.55 9.33
N VAL A 26 12.31 -19.60 8.45
CA VAL A 26 13.55 -18.80 8.53
C VAL A 26 13.45 -17.84 9.72
N LEU A 27 12.20 -17.44 10.06
CA LEU A 27 11.88 -16.94 11.39
C LEU A 27 12.43 -17.91 12.44
N LYS A 28 12.22 -19.23 12.34
CA LYS A 28 12.65 -20.23 13.34
C LYS A 28 14.17 -20.31 13.57
N ARG A 29 15.00 -19.92 12.58
CA ARG A 29 16.47 -19.83 12.74
C ARG A 29 16.93 -18.48 13.30
N THR A 30 16.19 -17.40 13.11
CA THR A 30 16.39 -16.12 13.83
C THR A 30 15.71 -16.09 15.23
N ILE A 31 14.71 -16.96 15.44
CA ILE A 31 13.93 -17.25 16.67
C ILE A 31 14.75 -18.04 17.71
N SER A 32 16.02 -18.34 17.45
CA SER A 32 16.98 -18.59 18.54
C SER A 32 17.39 -17.28 19.24
N THR A 33 16.49 -16.31 19.28
CA THR A 33 16.59 -15.06 20.03
C THR A 33 15.30 -14.96 20.83
N GLY A 34 15.37 -14.62 22.12
CA GLY A 34 14.24 -14.65 23.06
C GLY A 34 13.09 -13.65 22.81
N ASN A 35 12.88 -13.21 21.57
CA ASN A 35 11.85 -12.25 21.18
C ASN A 35 10.60 -12.96 20.63
N SER A 36 9.41 -12.46 20.98
CA SER A 36 8.13 -13.07 20.57
C SER A 36 7.88 -12.89 19.07
N ASP A 37 7.38 -13.93 18.39
CA ASP A 37 7.00 -13.93 16.96
C ASP A 37 6.15 -12.73 16.52
N LYS A 38 5.33 -12.20 17.44
CA LYS A 38 4.48 -11.02 17.21
C LYS A 38 5.30 -9.74 17.01
N VAL A 39 6.42 -9.60 17.72
CA VAL A 39 7.28 -8.42 17.66
C VAL A 39 8.03 -8.39 16.33
N ILE A 40 8.50 -9.55 15.85
CA ILE A 40 9.20 -9.67 14.57
C ILE A 40 8.25 -9.37 13.40
N LEU A 41 7.01 -9.87 13.47
CA LEU A 41 6.01 -9.57 12.45
C LEU A 41 5.63 -8.09 12.46
N GLY A 42 5.49 -7.50 13.64
CA GLY A 42 5.20 -6.07 13.82
C GLY A 42 6.29 -5.16 13.26
N SER A 43 7.56 -5.47 13.52
CA SER A 43 8.69 -4.69 12.97
C SER A 43 8.77 -4.80 11.45
N LEU A 44 8.40 -5.94 10.86
CA LEU A 44 8.37 -6.13 9.42
C LEU A 44 7.27 -5.29 8.75
N TYR A 45 6.06 -5.25 9.33
CA TYR A 45 5.00 -4.35 8.84
C TYR A 45 5.36 -2.88 9.00
N LEU A 46 5.99 -2.51 10.11
CA LEU A 46 6.43 -1.13 10.34
C LEU A 46 7.52 -0.70 9.35
N SER A 47 8.47 -1.58 9.07
CA SER A 47 9.51 -1.37 8.05
C SER A 47 8.89 -1.21 6.65
N ALA A 48 7.95 -2.09 6.29
CA ALA A 48 7.23 -2.00 5.02
C ALA A 48 6.47 -0.67 4.88
N PHE A 49 5.79 -0.22 5.93
CA PHE A 49 5.09 1.08 5.95
C PHE A 49 6.04 2.26 5.69
N ILE A 50 7.17 2.31 6.41
CA ILE A 50 8.15 3.39 6.29
C ILE A 50 8.75 3.39 4.89
N LEU A 51 9.19 2.23 4.40
CA LEU A 51 9.78 2.10 3.07
C LEU A 51 8.79 2.52 1.97
N GLN A 52 7.54 2.04 2.08
CA GLN A 52 6.47 2.37 1.13
C GLN A 52 6.14 3.86 1.14
N SER A 53 6.10 4.51 2.30
CA SER A 53 5.87 5.96 2.41
C SER A 53 7.01 6.77 1.78
N ILE A 54 8.27 6.38 2.00
CA ILE A 54 9.45 7.07 1.45
C ILE A 54 9.49 6.93 -0.07
N VAL A 55 9.39 5.69 -0.58
CA VAL A 55 9.46 5.42 -2.03
C VAL A 55 8.34 6.13 -2.76
N SER A 56 7.10 6.05 -2.26
CA SER A 56 5.95 6.68 -2.91
C SER A 56 6.03 8.21 -2.88
N SER A 57 6.55 8.79 -1.80
CA SER A 57 6.80 10.24 -1.73
C SER A 57 7.87 10.67 -2.74
N LEU A 58 8.92 9.88 -2.92
CA LEU A 58 9.96 10.14 -3.91
C LEU A 58 9.40 10.06 -5.34
N THR A 59 8.56 9.05 -5.63
CA THR A 59 7.85 8.92 -6.91
C THR A 59 6.99 10.15 -7.20
N LEU A 60 6.29 10.71 -6.19
CA LEU A 60 5.50 11.93 -6.36
C LEU A 60 6.38 13.14 -6.68
N LEU A 61 7.53 13.31 -6.01
CA LEU A 61 8.45 14.41 -6.31
C LEU A 61 8.99 14.32 -7.75
N ILE A 62 9.34 13.12 -8.21
CA ILE A 62 9.80 12.88 -9.58
C ILE A 62 8.67 13.19 -10.57
N ALA A 63 7.45 12.74 -10.31
CA ALA A 63 6.30 13.01 -11.17
C ALA A 63 6.02 14.51 -11.30
N LEU A 64 6.07 15.28 -10.19
CA LEU A 64 5.86 16.73 -10.24
C LEU A 64 6.94 17.46 -11.03
N LYS A 65 8.20 17.00 -10.96
CA LYS A 65 9.30 17.54 -11.77
C LYS A 65 9.12 17.28 -13.27
N ILE A 66 8.64 16.10 -13.65
CA ILE A 66 8.43 15.70 -15.05
C ILE A 66 7.22 16.44 -15.65
N PHE A 67 6.09 16.45 -14.94
CA PHE A 67 4.83 17.00 -15.45
C PHE A 67 4.71 18.52 -15.30
N LYS A 68 5.64 19.18 -14.61
CA LYS A 68 5.68 20.64 -14.39
C LYS A 68 4.30 21.22 -14.01
N VAL A 69 3.62 20.56 -13.07
CA VAL A 69 2.27 20.98 -12.62
C VAL A 69 2.39 22.29 -11.83
N PRO A 70 1.77 23.40 -12.29
CA PRO A 70 1.77 24.65 -11.55
C PRO A 70 0.87 24.54 -10.31
N ASN A 71 1.28 25.16 -9.19
CA ASN A 71 0.50 25.27 -7.94
C ASN A 71 0.14 23.95 -7.24
N TYR A 72 1.00 22.92 -7.31
CA TYR A 72 0.77 21.71 -6.50
C TYR A 72 1.18 21.91 -5.04
N ASN A 73 0.25 21.72 -4.11
CA ASN A 73 0.53 21.73 -2.68
C ASN A 73 1.27 20.46 -2.25
N LEU A 74 2.60 20.55 -2.14
CA LEU A 74 3.48 19.43 -1.79
C LEU A 74 3.12 18.82 -0.43
N GLY A 75 2.70 19.63 0.54
CA GLY A 75 2.37 19.17 1.90
C GLY A 75 1.17 18.23 1.91
N GLU A 76 0.09 18.60 1.22
CA GLU A 76 -1.11 17.76 1.10
C GLU A 76 -0.83 16.47 0.31
N GLY A 77 -0.03 16.56 -0.76
CA GLY A 77 0.34 15.39 -1.55
C GLY A 77 1.10 14.33 -0.76
N ILE A 78 2.08 14.75 0.03
CA ILE A 78 2.87 13.84 0.88
C ILE A 78 1.99 13.25 1.98
N LEU A 79 1.14 14.07 2.62
CA LEU A 79 0.23 13.62 3.66
C LEU A 79 -0.70 12.51 3.14
N VAL A 80 -1.34 12.70 1.98
CA VAL A 80 -2.22 11.70 1.36
C VAL A 80 -1.49 10.39 1.07
N ILE A 81 -0.24 10.46 0.58
CA ILE A 81 0.58 9.27 0.33
C ILE A 81 0.86 8.52 1.63
N THR A 82 1.24 9.22 2.70
CA THR A 82 1.53 8.59 4.00
C THR A 82 0.29 7.94 4.59
N LEU A 83 -0.88 8.60 4.56
CA LEU A 83 -2.13 7.98 5.01
C LEU A 83 -2.50 6.76 4.17
N CYS A 84 -2.32 6.83 2.85
CA CYS A 84 -2.60 5.70 1.98
C CYS A 84 -1.64 4.53 2.23
N SER A 85 -0.38 4.79 2.57
CA SER A 85 0.60 3.76 2.97
C SER A 85 0.15 3.08 4.27
N LEU A 86 -0.35 3.85 5.24
CA LEU A 86 -0.88 3.32 6.50
C LEU A 86 -2.12 2.45 6.27
N MET A 87 -3.03 2.88 5.41
CA MET A 87 -4.22 2.12 5.03
C MET A 87 -3.83 0.81 4.33
N THR A 88 -2.88 0.87 3.38
CA THR A 88 -2.42 -0.31 2.63
C THR A 88 -1.77 -1.33 3.56
N THR A 89 -0.87 -0.89 4.45
CA THR A 89 -0.23 -1.79 5.41
C THR A 89 -1.21 -2.39 6.42
N SER A 90 -2.21 -1.64 6.86
CA SER A 90 -3.30 -2.16 7.69
C SER A 90 -4.10 -3.24 6.96
N LEU A 91 -4.39 -3.04 5.67
CA LEU A 91 -5.06 -4.04 4.83
C LEU A 91 -4.22 -5.31 4.66
N ILE A 92 -2.91 -5.16 4.45
CA ILE A 92 -1.95 -6.28 4.38
C ILE A 92 -2.00 -7.09 5.69
N VAL A 93 -1.93 -6.43 6.86
CA VAL A 93 -2.01 -7.08 8.18
C VAL A 93 -3.33 -7.83 8.39
N ALA A 94 -4.46 -7.22 7.99
CA ALA A 94 -5.76 -7.85 8.10
C ALA A 94 -5.86 -9.11 7.20
N THR A 95 -5.39 -8.97 5.96
CA THR A 95 -5.44 -10.04 4.95
C THR A 95 -4.56 -11.22 5.35
N THR A 96 -3.32 -10.99 5.79
CA THR A 96 -2.40 -12.06 6.23
C THR A 96 -2.85 -12.75 7.51
N ARG A 97 -3.73 -12.10 8.30
CA ARG A 97 -4.34 -12.70 9.50
C ARG A 97 -5.49 -13.63 9.15
N TRP A 98 -6.33 -13.25 8.18
CA TRP A 98 -7.51 -14.03 7.79
C TRP A 98 -7.20 -15.12 6.77
N LEU A 99 -6.28 -14.87 5.85
CA LEU A 99 -5.95 -15.76 4.74
C LEU A 99 -4.57 -16.38 4.95
N LYS A 100 -4.56 -17.69 5.17
CA LYS A 100 -3.31 -18.46 5.41
C LYS A 100 -2.59 -18.84 4.12
N HIS A 101 -3.29 -18.85 2.99
CA HIS A 101 -2.71 -19.17 1.68
C HIS A 101 -2.20 -17.89 1.00
N PRO A 102 -0.92 -17.85 0.59
CA PRO A 102 -0.29 -16.65 0.02
C PRO A 102 -1.00 -16.18 -1.24
N THR A 103 -1.33 -17.11 -2.14
CA THR A 103 -1.99 -16.82 -3.41
C THR A 103 -3.39 -16.24 -3.25
N ILE A 104 -4.16 -16.73 -2.26
CA ILE A 104 -5.53 -16.22 -2.03
C ILE A 104 -5.47 -14.85 -1.35
N ALA A 105 -4.50 -14.65 -0.45
CA ALA A 105 -4.27 -13.37 0.22
C ALA A 105 -3.84 -12.27 -0.76
N SER A 106 -2.86 -12.55 -1.64
CA SER A 106 -2.40 -11.59 -2.64
C SER A 106 -3.51 -11.23 -3.63
N LEU A 107 -4.27 -12.23 -4.10
CA LEU A 107 -5.37 -12.01 -5.04
C LEU A 107 -6.51 -11.18 -4.42
N ALA A 108 -6.83 -11.40 -3.15
CA ALA A 108 -7.83 -10.59 -2.44
C ALA A 108 -7.46 -9.10 -2.40
N VAL A 109 -6.19 -8.78 -2.14
CA VAL A 109 -5.73 -7.38 -2.11
C VAL A 109 -5.65 -6.77 -3.50
N VAL A 110 -5.29 -7.53 -4.53
CA VAL A 110 -5.36 -7.05 -5.91
C VAL A 110 -6.80 -6.73 -6.32
N VAL A 111 -7.76 -7.61 -6.01
CA VAL A 111 -9.18 -7.38 -6.31
C VAL A 111 -9.70 -6.17 -5.56
N PHE A 112 -9.36 -6.01 -4.28
CA PHE A 112 -9.72 -4.83 -3.51
C PHE A 112 -9.10 -3.54 -4.08
N GLY A 113 -7.84 -3.64 -4.54
CA GLY A 113 -7.11 -2.62 -5.30
C GLY A 113 -7.87 -2.17 -6.54
N LEU A 114 -8.29 -3.13 -7.36
CA LEU A 114 -9.02 -2.92 -8.61
C LEU A 114 -10.41 -2.33 -8.39
N LEU A 115 -11.16 -2.81 -7.39
CA LEU A 115 -12.46 -2.26 -7.04
C LEU A 115 -12.35 -0.81 -6.59
N SER A 116 -11.37 -0.51 -5.72
CA SER A 116 -11.12 0.85 -5.25
C SER A 116 -10.72 1.78 -6.40
N PHE A 117 -9.91 1.28 -7.33
CA PHE A 117 -9.53 2.00 -8.54
C PHE A 117 -10.74 2.28 -9.44
N GLY A 118 -11.60 1.28 -9.66
CA GLY A 118 -12.82 1.42 -10.45
C GLY A 118 -13.78 2.45 -9.86
N VAL A 119 -13.98 2.42 -8.53
CA VAL A 119 -14.76 3.45 -7.82
C VAL A 119 -14.11 4.82 -7.96
N GLY A 120 -12.78 4.89 -7.87
CA GLY A 120 -12.03 6.14 -8.07
C GLY A 120 -12.24 6.77 -9.45
N ILE A 121 -12.23 5.95 -10.52
CA ILE A 121 -12.49 6.42 -11.89
C ILE A 121 -13.94 6.90 -12.04
N LEU A 122 -14.91 6.11 -11.58
CA LEU A 122 -16.31 6.47 -11.65
C LEU A 122 -16.60 7.77 -10.88
N GLY A 123 -15.98 7.94 -9.70
CA GLY A 123 -16.08 9.16 -8.90
C GLY A 123 -15.48 10.38 -9.61
N SER A 124 -14.32 10.24 -10.26
CA SER A 124 -13.73 11.36 -11.03
C SER A 124 -14.57 11.74 -12.24
N GLY A 125 -15.20 10.77 -12.92
CA GLY A 125 -16.09 11.05 -14.05
C GLY A 125 -17.35 11.80 -13.65
N LEU A 126 -17.92 11.52 -12.47
CA LEU A 126 -19.07 12.28 -11.94
C LEU A 126 -18.73 13.74 -11.61
N GLN A 127 -17.48 14.01 -11.23
CA GLN A 127 -17.03 15.36 -10.89
C GLN A 127 -16.76 16.24 -12.12
N GLU A 128 -16.47 15.64 -13.28
CA GLU A 128 -16.43 16.37 -14.57
C GLU A 128 -17.82 16.86 -15.01
N PHE A 129 -18.90 16.14 -14.67
CA PHE A 129 -20.28 16.56 -15.00
C PHE A 129 -20.82 17.69 -14.11
N ASP A 130 -20.22 17.93 -12.94
CA ASP A 130 -20.62 19.02 -12.03
C ASP A 130 -19.85 20.32 -12.33
N ASN A 131 -18.80 20.24 -13.17
CA ASN A 131 -17.95 21.38 -13.54
C ASN A 131 -18.23 21.91 -14.97
N VAL A 132 -19.31 21.46 -15.62
CA VAL A 132 -19.84 22.14 -16.81
C VAL A 132 -20.71 23.33 -16.35
N PRO A 133 -20.39 24.56 -16.77
CA PRO A 133 -21.26 25.71 -16.47
C PRO A 133 -22.62 25.49 -17.13
N GLN A 134 -23.70 25.69 -16.36
CA GLN A 134 -25.08 25.72 -16.87
C GLN A 134 -25.29 26.86 -17.86
#